data_AF-A0A6P0C4L6-F1
#
_entry.id   AF-A0A6P0C4L6-F1
#
_cell.length_a   1.000
_cell.length_b   1.000
_cell.length_c   1.000
_cell.angle_alpha   90.00
_cell.angle_beta   90.00
_cell.angle_gamma   90.00
#
_symmetry.space_group_name_H-M   'P 1'
#
loop_
_entity.id
_entity.type
_entity.pdbx_description
1 polymer ?
#
loop_
_entity_poly.entity_id
_entity_poly.type
_entity_poly.pdbx_seq_one_letter_code
_entity_poly.pdbx_strand_id
1 'polypeptide(L)' 'MTSSTISYKNHRFPPQIIARAVCLYFRFPLSLRLVEEMLLERGIVVSYETIRR' A
#
# COMPACT_ATOMS: atom_id res chain seq x y z
N MET A 1 5.07 24.45 7.09
CA MET A 1 5.12 22.98 7.25
C MET A 1 5.15 22.35 5.86
N THR A 2 6.34 22.17 5.28
CA THR A 2 6.49 21.54 3.97
C THR A 2 6.29 20.05 4.14
N SER A 3 5.06 19.56 3.94
CA SER A 3 4.80 18.14 3.76
C SER A 3 5.70 17.68 2.62
N SER A 4 6.71 16.88 2.92
CA SER A 4 7.58 16.29 1.92
C SER A 4 6.69 15.47 1.00
N THR A 5 6.34 16.01 -0.16
CA THR A 5 5.55 15.30 -1.15
C THR A 5 6.42 14.15 -1.65
N ILE A 6 6.28 12.99 -1.03
CA ILE A 6 6.91 11.74 -1.45
C ILE A 6 6.50 11.56 -2.91
N SER A 7 7.45 11.81 -3.81
CA SER A 7 7.20 11.73 -5.24
C SER A 7 7.32 10.26 -5.62
N TYR A 8 6.18 9.57 -5.69
CA TYR A 8 6.10 8.17 -6.13
C TYR A 8 6.31 8.05 -7.65
N LYS A 9 7.38 8.66 -8.18
CA LYS A 9 7.74 8.56 -9.60
C LYS A 9 8.00 7.08 -9.92
N ASN A 10 7.31 6.58 -10.95
CA ASN A 10 7.34 5.19 -11.43
C ASN A 10 6.60 4.14 -10.60
N HIS A 11 5.77 4.53 -9.62
CA HIS A 11 4.89 3.57 -8.97
C HIS A 11 3.59 3.40 -9.77
N ARG A 12 3.14 2.15 -9.90
CA ARG A 12 1.88 1.80 -10.56
C ARG A 12 0.63 2.25 -9.77
N PHE A 13 0.80 2.58 -8.49
CA PHE A 13 -0.29 2.94 -7.58
C PHE A 13 -0.16 4.37 -7.08
N PRO A 14 -1.30 5.03 -6.77
CA PRO A 14 -1.28 6.34 -6.16
C PRO A 14 -0.57 6.33 -4.79
N PRO A 15 0.04 7.46 -4.38
CA PRO A 15 0.63 7.66 -3.05
C PRO A 15 -0.25 7.17 -1.89
N GLN A 16 -1.55 7.44 -1.98
CA GLN A 16 -2.52 7.13 -0.91
C GLN A 16 -2.65 5.62 -0.68
N ILE A 17 -2.57 4.83 -1.74
CA ILE A 17 -2.68 3.36 -1.66
C ILE A 17 -1.41 2.78 -1.04
N ILE A 18 -0.25 3.27 -1.47
CA ILE A 18 1.05 2.82 -0.95
C ILE A 18 1.17 3.16 0.54
N ALA A 19 0.83 4.40 0.92
CA ALA A 19 0.82 4.82 2.31
C ALA A 19 -0.15 3.97 3.16
N ARG A 20 -1.31 3.60 2.61
CA ARG A 20 -2.28 2.74 3.30
C ARG A 20 -1.74 1.33 3.48
N ALA A 21 -1.16 0.73 2.44
CA ALA A 21 -0.59 -0.61 2.48
C ALA A 21 0.56 -0.70 3.50
N VAL A 22 1.47 0.28 3.48
CA VAL A 22 2.58 0.39 4.44
C VAL A 22 2.06 0.59 5.86
N CYS A 23 1.05 1.47 6.04
CA CYS A 23 0.44 1.70 7.34
C CYS A 23 -0.22 0.42 7.87
N LEU A 24 -0.97 -0.32 7.05
CA LEU A 24 -1.60 -1.58 7.46
C LEU A 24 -0.57 -2.64 7.86
N TYR A 25 0.52 -2.76 7.09
CA TYR A 25 1.61 -3.71 7.37
C TYR A 25 2.36 -3.38 8.67
N PHE A 26 2.62 -2.09 8.93
CA PHE A 26 3.43 -1.69 10.09
C PHE A 26 2.59 -1.49 11.38
N ARG A 27 1.31 -1.12 11.23
CA ARG A 27 0.42 -0.80 12.36
C ARG A 27 -0.22 -2.06 12.96
N PHE A 28 -0.36 -3.12 12.17
CA PHE A 28 -1.01 -4.35 12.59
C PHE A 28 -0.12 -5.56 12.25
N PRO A 29 -0.13 -6.65 13.04
CA PRO A 29 0.60 -7.87 12.74
C PRO A 29 -0.09 -8.66 11.61
N LEU A 30 -0.32 -8.02 10.46
CA LEU A 30 -1.00 -8.60 9.32
C LEU A 30 -0.01 -9.26 8.37
N SER A 31 -0.39 -10.42 7.86
CA SER A 31 0.29 -11.01 6.71
C SER A 31 0.02 -10.15 5.48
N LEU A 32 0.99 -10.07 4.58
CA LEU A 32 0.86 -9.32 3.31
C LEU A 32 -0.35 -9.79 2.47
N ARG A 33 -0.75 -11.07 2.57
CA ARG A 33 -1.99 -11.57 1.96
C ARG A 33 -3.24 -10.92 2.53
N LEU A 34 -3.28 -10.66 3.84
CA LEU A 34 -4.41 -9.95 4.43
C LEU A 34 -4.42 -8.48 4.00
N VAL A 35 -3.25 -7.87 3.81
CA VAL A 35 -3.15 -6.52 3.25
C VAL A 35 -3.65 -6.48 1.80
N GLU A 36 -3.34 -7.49 0.99
CA GLU A 36 -3.91 -7.68 -0.36
C GLU A 36 -5.44 -7.77 -0.33
N GLU A 37 -6.02 -8.63 0.52
CA GLU A 37 -7.48 -8.77 0.65
C GLU A 37 -8.15 -7.45 1.08
N MET A 38 -7.57 -6.73 2.04
CA MET A 38 -8.09 -5.44 2.51
C MET A 38 -8.07 -4.35 1.42
N LEU A 39 -7.08 -4.42 0.52
CA LEU A 39 -7.01 -3.54 -0.65
C LEU A 39 -8.02 -3.98 -1.72
N LEU A 40 -8.22 -5.28 -1.90
CA LEU A 40 -9.19 -5.86 -2.82
C LEU A 40 -10.63 -5.50 -2.43
N GLU A 41 -10.98 -5.55 -1.15
CA GLU A 41 -12.29 -5.11 -0.62
C GLU A 41 -12.58 -3.64 -0.92
N ARG A 42 -11.54 -2.83 -1.14
CA ARG A 42 -11.66 -1.41 -1.55
C ARG A 42 -11.65 -1.22 -3.07
N GLY A 43 -11.70 -2.30 -3.84
CA GLY A 43 -11.63 -2.31 -5.30
C GLY A 43 -10.23 -2.10 -5.86
N ILE A 44 -9.19 -2.24 -5.04
CA ILE A 44 -7.80 -2.05 -5.45
C ILE A 44 -7.14 -3.42 -5.63
N VAL A 45 -6.95 -3.82 -6.88
CA VAL A 45 -6.31 -5.10 -7.21
C VAL A 45 -4.79 -4.95 -7.11
N VAL A 46 -4.21 -5.42 -6.00
CA VAL A 46 -2.77 -5.43 -5.75
C VAL A 46 -2.35 -6.84 -5.39
N SER A 47 -1.47 -7.47 -6.18
CA SER A 47 -0.98 -8.80 -5.85
C SER A 47 0.01 -8.78 -4.67
N TYR A 48 0.06 -9.84 -3.87
CA TYR A 48 1.04 -10.06 -2.80
C TYR A 48 2.48 -9.79 -3.26
N GLU A 49 2.84 -10.24 -4.47
CA GLU A 49 4.15 -10.01 -5.07
C GLU A 49 4.46 -8.54 -5.28
N THR A 50 3.44 -7.72 -5.56
CA THR A 50 3.56 -6.26 -5.71
C THR A 50 3.80 -5.57 -4.38
N ILE A 51 3.26 -6.10 -3.28
CA ILE A 51 3.49 -5.55 -1.93
C ILE A 51 4.86 -5.99 -1.40
N ARG A 52 5.33 -7.18 -1.79
CA ARG A 52 6.63 -7.74 -1.37
C ARG A 52 7.83 -7.14 -2.11
N ARG A 53 7.66 -6.72 -3.36
CA ARG A 53 8.72 -6.19 -4.23
C ARG A 53 9.15 -4.79 -3.81
#